data_AF-A0A552A9Y6-F1
#
_entry.id   AF-A0A552A9Y6-F1
#
_cell.length_a   1.000
_cell.length_b   1.000
_cell.length_c   1.000
_cell.angle_alpha   90.00
_cell.angle_beta   90.00
_cell.angle_gamma   90.00
#
_symmetry.space_group_name_H-M   'P 1'
#
loop_
_entity.id
_entity.type
_entity.pdbx_description
1 polymer ?
#
loop_
_entity_poly.entity_id
_entity_poly.type
_entity_poly.pdbx_seq_one_letter_code
_entity_poly.pdbx_strand_id
1 'polypeptide(L)'
;MDNLITIREASDLLGVSIKTLRRWEQQGKISSIRTPGGHRRYRREALLQSGQATRYIIGYARVNRPEQQQQLEAQIKALEEFCSQQGQPFEILTDIGNGVSHNHPNLMRLVQMMCDGGLERLVLIHPESVGRFCHDFIWGLCGFFKIQVILLNRSHEFIGAEDLVEDLQALITICYNRLYPLHNPDHQQLLEYLEMLKNVR
;
A
#
# COMPACT_ATOMS: atom_id res chain seq x y z
N MET A 1 -8.98 28.61 23.55
CA MET A 1 -9.65 27.67 24.48
C MET A 1 -9.04 26.30 24.23
N ASP A 2 -8.43 25.68 25.24
CA ASP A 2 -7.81 24.35 25.11
C ASP A 2 -8.88 23.29 24.81
N ASN A 3 -9.11 23.01 23.52
CA ASN A 3 -10.06 22.00 23.08
C ASN A 3 -9.48 20.60 23.33
N LEU A 4 -9.76 20.05 24.51
CA LEU A 4 -9.31 18.72 24.93
C LEU A 4 -10.27 17.63 24.43
N ILE A 5 -9.77 16.74 23.60
CA ILE A 5 -10.53 15.63 23.03
C ILE A 5 -10.16 14.29 23.67
N THR A 6 -11.11 13.36 23.67
CA THR A 6 -10.90 11.96 24.07
C THR A 6 -9.93 11.25 23.13
N ILE A 7 -9.40 10.11 23.56
CA ILE A 7 -8.60 9.24 22.69
C ILE A 7 -9.37 8.73 21.47
N ARG A 8 -10.69 8.56 21.56
CA ARG A 8 -11.53 8.12 20.43
C ARG A 8 -11.68 9.26 19.42
N GLU A 9 -12.04 10.45 19.87
CA GLU A 9 -12.11 11.63 19.00
C GLU A 9 -10.74 11.95 18.38
N ALA A 10 -9.64 11.75 19.10
CA ALA A 10 -8.29 11.86 18.55
C ALA A 10 -8.00 10.81 17.45
N SER A 11 -8.48 9.58 17.66
CA SER A 11 -8.35 8.46 16.71
C SER A 11 -9.09 8.80 15.42
N ASP A 12 -10.32 9.26 15.54
CA ASP A 12 -11.17 9.64 14.42
C ASP A 12 -10.64 10.89 13.71
N LEU A 13 -10.09 11.86 14.46
CA LEU A 13 -9.49 13.07 13.91
C LEU A 13 -8.27 12.73 13.04
N LEU A 14 -7.37 11.91 13.56
CA LEU A 14 -6.10 11.56 12.91
C LEU A 14 -6.22 10.40 11.92
N GLY A 15 -7.36 9.68 11.89
CA GLY A 15 -7.56 8.52 11.02
C GLY A 15 -6.72 7.31 11.39
N VAL A 16 -6.21 7.23 12.62
CA VAL A 16 -5.36 6.13 13.09
C VAL A 16 -5.99 5.41 14.26
N SER A 17 -5.64 4.15 14.49
CA SER A 17 -6.19 3.38 15.62
C SER A 17 -5.80 3.96 16.99
N ILE A 18 -6.64 3.74 18.01
CA ILE A 18 -6.32 4.07 19.42
C ILE A 18 -5.00 3.42 19.86
N LYS A 19 -4.67 2.22 19.37
CA LYS A 19 -3.40 1.54 19.67
C LYS A 19 -2.22 2.30 19.07
N THR A 20 -2.38 2.83 17.85
CA THR A 20 -1.39 3.70 17.20
C THR A 20 -1.16 4.98 18.02
N LEU A 21 -2.22 5.65 18.49
CA LEU A 21 -2.08 6.82 19.36
C LEU A 21 -1.30 6.52 20.65
N ARG A 22 -1.56 5.38 21.29
CA ARG A 22 -0.80 4.95 22.48
C ARG A 22 0.67 4.70 22.15
N ARG A 23 0.96 4.10 21.00
CA ARG A 23 2.33 3.87 20.53
C ARG A 23 3.04 5.18 20.26
N TRP A 24 2.38 6.15 19.61
CA TRP A 24 2.92 7.48 19.38
C TRP A 24 3.20 8.23 20.69
N GLU A 25 2.33 8.10 21.69
CA GLU A 25 2.57 8.64 23.04
C GLU A 25 3.83 8.01 23.67
N GLN A 26 3.97 6.69 23.60
CA GLN A 26 5.15 5.98 24.11
C GLN A 26 6.45 6.36 23.37
N GLN A 27 6.35 6.64 22.07
CA GLN A 27 7.45 7.11 21.23
C GLN A 27 7.73 8.61 21.40
N GLY A 28 6.96 9.32 22.24
CA GLY A 28 7.10 10.77 22.43
C GLY A 28 6.63 11.63 21.25
N LYS A 29 5.97 11.03 20.25
CA LYS A 29 5.47 11.74 19.05
C LYS A 29 4.27 12.62 19.36
N ILE A 30 3.43 12.22 20.32
CA ILE A 30 2.27 12.98 20.78
C ILE A 30 2.24 13.02 22.31
N SER A 31 1.68 14.08 22.89
CA SER A 31 1.52 14.20 24.34
C SER A 31 0.03 14.12 24.73
N SER A 32 -0.24 13.53 25.90
CA SER A 32 -1.57 13.50 26.48
C SER A 32 -1.56 14.06 27.91
N ILE A 33 -2.70 14.60 28.30
CA ILE A 33 -3.00 15.03 29.67
C ILE A 33 -3.86 13.94 30.29
N ARG A 34 -3.58 13.58 31.54
CA ARG A 34 -4.43 12.64 32.27
C ARG A 34 -5.39 13.40 33.17
N THR A 35 -6.67 13.05 33.08
CA THR A 35 -7.67 13.50 34.06
C THR A 35 -7.40 12.85 35.42
N PRO A 36 -7.95 13.38 36.53
CA PRO A 36 -7.88 12.73 37.84
C PRO A 36 -8.32 11.25 37.85
N GLY A 37 -9.30 10.88 37.02
CA GLY A 37 -9.73 9.49 36.83
C GLY A 37 -8.84 8.63 35.92
N GLY A 38 -7.65 9.11 35.54
CA GLY A 38 -6.68 8.37 34.71
C GLY A 38 -6.96 8.34 33.21
N HIS A 39 -8.06 8.94 32.73
CA HIS A 39 -8.36 9.02 31.30
C HIS A 39 -7.44 9.99 30.57
N ARG A 40 -7.00 9.59 29.36
CA ARG A 40 -6.19 10.43 28.46
C ARG A 40 -7.06 11.47 27.75
N ARG A 41 -6.56 12.69 27.70
CA ARG A 41 -7.10 13.82 26.95
C ARG A 41 -5.99 14.41 26.10
N TYR A 42 -6.33 14.76 24.87
CA TYR A 42 -5.37 15.31 23.93
C TYR A 42 -5.78 16.72 23.57
N ARG A 43 -4.83 17.65 23.53
CA ARG A 43 -5.08 18.97 22.96
C ARG A 43 -5.24 18.80 21.45
N ARG A 44 -6.41 19.16 20.92
CA ARG A 44 -6.71 19.04 19.49
C ARG A 44 -5.65 19.73 18.63
N GLU A 45 -5.26 20.95 18.99
CA GLU A 45 -4.25 21.73 18.26
C GLU A 45 -2.88 21.07 18.30
N ALA A 46 -2.46 20.55 19.47
CA ALA A 46 -1.21 19.83 19.60
C ALA A 46 -1.21 18.54 18.78
N LEU A 47 -2.34 17.82 18.69
CA LEU A 47 -2.47 16.65 17.82
C LEU A 47 -2.38 17.00 16.34
N LEU A 48 -2.97 18.13 15.94
CA LEU A 48 -2.87 18.62 14.58
C LEU A 48 -1.44 19.08 14.26
N GLN A 49 -0.71 19.65 15.23
CA GLN A 49 0.69 20.05 15.09
C GLN A 49 1.69 18.87 15.20
N SER A 50 1.38 17.84 15.98
CA SER A 50 2.19 16.62 16.06
C SER A 50 1.87 15.65 14.92
N GLY A 51 0.63 15.68 14.43
CA GLY A 51 0.18 15.06 13.19
C GLY A 51 0.50 15.89 11.93
N GLN A 52 1.08 17.08 12.10
CA GLN A 52 1.88 17.81 11.11
C GLN A 52 3.32 17.24 11.06
N ALA A 53 3.52 15.97 11.42
CA ALA A 53 4.53 15.19 10.72
C ALA A 53 4.24 15.41 9.23
N THR A 54 5.17 16.06 8.54
CA THR A 54 5.08 16.43 7.13
C THR A 54 4.32 15.35 6.39
N ARG A 55 3.12 15.67 5.93
CA ARG A 55 2.28 14.70 5.25
C ARG A 55 2.98 14.30 3.96
N TYR A 56 3.36 13.03 3.87
CA TYR A 56 4.14 12.51 2.76
C TYR A 56 3.23 12.10 1.62
N ILE A 57 3.67 12.39 0.39
CA ILE A 57 3.17 11.73 -0.81
C ILE A 57 4.02 10.49 -1.04
N ILE A 58 3.39 9.34 -1.27
CA ILE A 58 4.10 8.15 -1.70
C ILE A 58 3.68 7.79 -3.10
N GLY A 59 4.63 7.79 -4.02
CA GLY A 59 4.47 7.13 -5.30
C GLY A 59 4.83 5.67 -5.16
N TYR A 60 4.04 4.77 -5.73
CA TYR A 60 4.36 3.34 -5.72
C TYR A 60 4.30 2.74 -7.13
N ALA A 61 5.37 2.08 -7.52
CA ALA A 61 5.52 1.40 -8.81
C ALA A 61 5.98 -0.04 -8.62
N ARG A 62 5.58 -0.92 -9.53
CA ARG A 62 5.96 -2.33 -9.49
C ARG A 62 6.06 -2.89 -10.89
N VAL A 63 7.03 -3.77 -11.11
CA VAL A 63 7.11 -4.65 -12.28
C VAL A 63 7.18 -6.11 -11.84
N ASN A 64 6.81 -7.03 -12.73
CA ASN A 64 6.82 -8.45 -12.39
C ASN A 64 8.25 -9.03 -12.36
N ARG A 65 9.12 -8.52 -13.25
CA ARG A 65 10.40 -9.13 -13.57
C ARG A 65 11.55 -8.11 -13.64
N PRO A 66 12.79 -8.47 -13.28
CA PRO A 66 13.94 -7.57 -13.37
C PRO A 66 14.22 -7.05 -14.79
N GLU A 67 13.91 -7.85 -15.81
CA GLU A 67 14.10 -7.49 -17.22
C GLU A 67 13.24 -6.29 -17.64
N GLN A 68 12.17 -6.00 -16.90
CA GLN A 68 11.28 -4.84 -17.10
C GLN A 68 11.85 -3.55 -16.47
N GLN A 69 13.14 -3.48 -16.18
CA GLN A 69 13.77 -2.33 -15.53
C GLN A 69 13.51 -1.00 -16.26
N GLN A 70 13.56 -0.98 -17.59
CA GLN A 70 13.27 0.24 -18.36
C GLN A 70 11.83 0.74 -18.15
N GLN A 71 10.87 -0.19 -18.06
CA GLN A 71 9.48 0.14 -17.74
C GLN A 71 9.37 0.69 -16.32
N LEU A 72 10.07 0.08 -15.35
CA LEU A 72 10.08 0.57 -13.97
C LEU A 72 10.69 1.98 -13.87
N GLU A 73 11.79 2.25 -14.58
CA GLU A 73 12.41 3.58 -14.64
C GLU A 73 11.47 4.63 -15.24
N ALA A 74 10.73 4.29 -16.30
CA ALA A 74 9.71 5.16 -16.87
C ALA A 74 8.57 5.47 -15.87
N GLN A 75 8.14 4.45 -15.11
CA GLN A 75 7.14 4.64 -14.05
C GLN A 75 7.64 5.53 -12.91
N ILE A 76 8.88 5.32 -12.45
CA ILE A 76 9.51 6.16 -11.41
C ILE A 76 9.52 7.61 -11.86
N LYS A 77 10.04 7.87 -13.07
CA LYS A 77 10.13 9.23 -13.62
C LYS A 77 8.75 9.90 -13.70
N ALA A 78 7.73 9.17 -14.14
CA ALA A 78 6.36 9.67 -14.20
C ALA A 78 5.81 10.06 -12.82
N LEU A 79 6.07 9.24 -11.80
CA LEU A 79 5.66 9.52 -10.42
C LEU A 79 6.43 10.71 -9.85
N GLU A 80 7.75 10.80 -10.08
CA GLU A 80 8.58 11.92 -9.63
C GLU A 80 8.15 13.26 -10.25
N GLU A 81 7.89 13.26 -11.57
CA GLU A 81 7.40 14.44 -12.29
C GLU A 81 6.08 14.94 -11.69
N PHE A 82 5.14 14.05 -11.37
CA PHE A 82 3.88 14.43 -10.75
C PHE A 82 4.05 14.90 -9.30
N CYS A 83 4.79 14.14 -8.48
CA CYS A 83 4.93 14.41 -7.05
C CYS A 83 5.73 15.69 -6.76
N SER A 84 6.77 15.97 -7.56
CA SER A 84 7.57 17.19 -7.41
C SER A 84 6.78 18.48 -7.62
N GLN A 85 5.73 18.44 -8.44
CA GLN A 85 4.82 19.57 -8.68
C GLN A 85 3.87 19.86 -7.51
N GLN A 86 3.73 18.94 -6.55
CA GLN A 86 2.79 19.06 -5.43
C GLN A 86 3.32 19.93 -4.28
N GLY A 87 4.60 20.30 -4.28
CA GLY A 87 5.20 21.15 -3.23
C GLY A 87 5.22 20.50 -1.84
N GLN A 88 5.07 19.18 -1.76
CA GLN A 88 5.09 18.38 -0.53
C GLN A 88 6.24 17.37 -0.58
N PRO A 89 6.80 16.97 0.58
CA PRO A 89 7.80 15.92 0.60
C PRO A 89 7.19 14.61 0.10
N PHE A 90 7.93 13.95 -0.78
CA PHE A 90 7.50 12.69 -1.38
C PHE A 90 8.63 11.66 -1.37
N GLU A 91 8.24 10.40 -1.48
CA GLU A 91 9.16 9.28 -1.70
C GLU A 91 8.54 8.33 -2.73
N ILE A 92 9.37 7.75 -3.59
CA ILE A 92 8.97 6.73 -4.55
C ILE A 92 9.41 5.37 -4.02
N LEU A 93 8.44 4.48 -3.84
CA LEU A 93 8.63 3.11 -3.42
C LEU A 93 8.48 2.19 -4.64
N THR A 94 9.38 1.21 -4.78
CA THR A 94 9.36 0.30 -5.92
C THR A 94 9.55 -1.14 -5.50
N ASP A 95 8.91 -2.07 -6.20
CA ASP A 95 9.14 -3.49 -6.01
C ASP A 95 9.28 -4.21 -7.36
N ILE A 96 9.98 -5.34 -7.33
CA ILE A 96 10.05 -6.29 -8.44
C ILE A 96 9.50 -7.62 -7.93
N GLY A 97 8.46 -8.12 -8.59
CA GLY A 97 7.85 -9.41 -8.30
C GLY A 97 6.39 -9.47 -8.74
N ASN A 98 5.82 -10.69 -8.77
CA ASN A 98 4.48 -10.93 -9.31
C ASN A 98 3.38 -10.15 -8.57
N GLY A 99 2.25 -9.93 -9.25
CA GLY A 99 1.12 -9.16 -8.73
C GLY A 99 0.20 -9.94 -7.78
N VAL A 100 0.42 -11.25 -7.65
CA VAL A 100 -0.32 -12.14 -6.74
C VAL A 100 0.24 -12.09 -5.33
N SER A 101 1.56 -11.99 -5.18
CA SER A 101 2.20 -11.87 -3.88
C SER A 101 1.92 -10.49 -3.29
N HIS A 102 1.61 -10.48 -1.99
CA HIS A 102 1.41 -9.25 -1.22
C HIS A 102 2.56 -8.98 -0.25
N ASN A 103 3.60 -9.80 -0.26
CA ASN A 103 4.73 -9.68 0.68
C ASN A 103 5.95 -9.00 0.05
N HIS A 104 5.70 -8.00 -0.79
CA HIS A 104 6.78 -7.20 -1.35
C HIS A 104 7.32 -6.23 -0.27
N PRO A 105 8.65 -6.08 -0.13
CA PRO A 105 9.23 -5.28 0.95
C PRO A 105 8.70 -3.85 1.00
N ASN A 106 8.62 -3.17 -0.15
CA ASN A 106 8.17 -1.78 -0.18
C ASN A 106 6.64 -1.65 -0.14
N LEU A 107 5.88 -2.64 -0.61
CA LEU A 107 4.44 -2.72 -0.35
C LEU A 107 4.14 -2.85 1.16
N MET A 108 4.89 -3.69 1.88
CA MET A 108 4.74 -3.82 3.34
C MET A 108 5.15 -2.55 4.07
N ARG A 109 6.22 -1.89 3.61
CA ARG A 109 6.62 -0.57 4.10
C ARG A 109 5.51 0.46 3.86
N LEU A 110 4.88 0.47 2.68
CA LEU A 110 3.75 1.34 2.36
C LEU A 110 2.59 1.12 3.34
N VAL A 111 2.19 -0.14 3.57
CA VAL A 111 1.11 -0.48 4.52
C VAL A 111 1.47 -0.06 5.94
N GLN A 112 2.73 -0.21 6.36
CA GLN A 112 3.18 0.28 7.66
C GLN A 112 3.07 1.81 7.75
N MET A 113 3.46 2.54 6.71
CA MET A 113 3.33 4.00 6.64
C MET A 113 1.88 4.48 6.66
N MET A 114 0.95 3.73 6.03
CA MET A 114 -0.49 3.96 6.14
C MET A 114 -0.94 3.85 7.61
N CYS A 115 -0.52 2.79 8.30
CA CYS A 115 -0.90 2.52 9.69
C CYS A 115 -0.26 3.49 10.70
N ASP A 116 0.92 4.01 10.38
CA ASP A 116 1.67 4.99 11.16
C ASP A 116 1.26 6.44 10.86
N GLY A 117 0.24 6.67 10.02
CA GLY A 117 -0.45 7.96 9.85
C GLY A 117 0.38 9.08 9.21
N GLY A 118 1.51 8.74 8.57
CA GLY A 118 2.38 9.71 7.89
C GLY A 118 2.06 9.90 6.40
N LEU A 119 1.18 9.08 5.84
CA LEU A 119 0.81 9.08 4.43
C LEU A 119 -0.45 9.91 4.18
N GLU A 120 -0.37 10.94 3.35
CA GLU A 120 -1.55 11.71 2.91
C GLU A 120 -2.08 11.24 1.57
N ARG A 121 -1.17 10.98 0.61
CA ARG A 121 -1.55 10.58 -0.74
C ARG A 121 -0.73 9.41 -1.23
N LEU A 122 -1.42 8.44 -1.81
CA LEU A 122 -0.82 7.35 -2.56
C LEU A 122 -1.00 7.65 -4.05
N VAL A 123 0.11 7.80 -4.78
CA VAL A 123 0.11 8.03 -6.22
C VAL A 123 0.51 6.73 -6.92
N LEU A 124 -0.33 6.28 -7.84
CA LEU A 124 -0.12 5.07 -8.64
C LEU A 124 -0.30 5.40 -10.11
N ILE A 125 0.36 4.63 -10.98
CA ILE A 125 0.03 4.64 -12.41
C ILE A 125 -1.09 3.63 -12.67
N HIS A 126 -0.94 2.42 -12.13
CA HIS A 126 -1.93 1.35 -12.21
C HIS A 126 -2.41 0.94 -10.81
N PRO A 127 -3.72 0.79 -10.60
CA PRO A 127 -4.27 0.20 -9.37
C PRO A 127 -3.63 -1.14 -9.02
N GLU A 128 -3.35 -1.97 -10.03
CA GLU A 128 -2.85 -3.33 -9.88
C GLU A 128 -1.38 -3.41 -9.44
N SER A 129 -0.68 -2.27 -9.37
CA SER A 129 0.67 -2.21 -8.82
C SER A 129 0.68 -2.65 -7.36
N VAL A 130 -0.30 -2.23 -6.56
CA VAL A 130 -0.41 -2.64 -5.13
C VAL A 130 -1.02 -4.03 -4.93
N GLY A 131 -1.49 -4.66 -6.01
CA GLY A 131 -1.98 -6.03 -6.01
C GLY A 131 -2.88 -6.31 -7.22
N ARG A 132 -2.60 -7.37 -7.97
CA ARG A 132 -3.35 -7.70 -9.20
C ARG A 132 -4.82 -7.97 -8.93
N PHE A 133 -5.09 -8.76 -7.89
CA PHE A 133 -6.43 -9.26 -7.56
C PHE A 133 -6.98 -8.70 -6.24
N CYS A 134 -6.27 -7.77 -5.60
CA CYS A 134 -6.64 -7.26 -4.28
C CYS A 134 -6.42 -5.74 -4.11
N HIS A 135 -6.27 -4.99 -5.21
CA HIS A 135 -6.05 -3.54 -5.13
C HIS A 135 -7.21 -2.84 -4.40
N ASP A 136 -8.43 -3.35 -4.54
CA ASP A 136 -9.67 -2.93 -3.89
C ASP A 136 -9.53 -2.94 -2.35
N PHE A 137 -8.83 -3.95 -1.81
CA PHE A 137 -8.58 -4.05 -0.37
C PHE A 137 -7.63 -2.94 0.09
N ILE A 138 -6.58 -2.66 -0.66
CA ILE A 138 -5.66 -1.55 -0.39
C ILE A 138 -6.39 -0.20 -0.49
N TRP A 139 -7.30 -0.03 -1.46
CA TRP A 139 -8.14 1.16 -1.54
C TRP A 139 -9.07 1.31 -0.34
N GLY A 140 -9.65 0.21 0.15
CA GLY A 140 -10.41 0.19 1.40
C GLY A 140 -9.59 0.67 2.59
N LEU A 141 -8.33 0.22 2.69
CA LEU A 141 -7.40 0.72 3.71
C LEU A 141 -7.12 2.22 3.53
N CYS A 142 -6.83 2.67 2.30
CA CYS A 142 -6.64 4.09 2.03
C CYS A 142 -7.85 4.92 2.49
N GLY A 143 -9.07 4.48 2.17
CA GLY A 143 -10.30 5.13 2.64
C GLY A 143 -10.40 5.17 4.17
N PHE A 144 -10.10 4.07 4.85
CA PHE A 144 -10.12 3.99 6.31
C PHE A 144 -9.13 4.95 6.98
N PHE A 145 -7.91 5.04 6.44
CA PHE A 145 -6.86 5.92 6.93
C PHE A 145 -6.93 7.35 6.37
N LYS A 146 -7.99 7.69 5.61
CA LYS A 146 -8.20 9.00 4.95
C LYS A 146 -7.05 9.41 4.03
N ILE A 147 -6.48 8.43 3.34
CA ILE A 147 -5.41 8.58 2.36
C ILE A 147 -6.04 8.76 1.00
N GLN A 148 -5.67 9.83 0.30
CA GLN A 148 -6.14 10.08 -1.04
C GLN A 148 -5.37 9.21 -2.03
N VAL A 149 -6.08 8.41 -2.84
CA VAL A 149 -5.47 7.67 -3.94
C VAL A 149 -5.54 8.54 -5.21
N ILE A 150 -4.40 8.72 -5.88
CA ILE A 150 -4.29 9.44 -7.14
C ILE A 150 -3.79 8.45 -8.19
N LEU A 151 -4.58 8.27 -9.25
CA LEU A 151 -4.19 7.47 -10.41
C LEU A 151 -3.70 8.42 -11.52
N LEU A 152 -2.46 8.25 -11.96
CA LEU A 152 -1.92 8.98 -13.09
C LEU A 152 -2.55 8.45 -14.37
N ASN A 153 -3.30 9.30 -15.07
CA ASN A 153 -3.93 8.93 -16.33
C ASN A 153 -2.89 8.84 -17.45
N ARG A 154 -2.26 7.68 -17.59
CA ARG A 154 -1.45 7.31 -18.75
C ARG A 154 -2.18 6.23 -19.54
N SER A 155 -2.84 6.66 -20.60
CA SER A 155 -3.81 5.87 -21.38
C SER A 155 -3.24 4.65 -22.12
N HIS A 156 -1.94 4.35 -22.04
CA HIS A 156 -1.25 3.39 -22.94
C HIS A 156 -0.32 2.38 -22.25
N GLU A 157 -0.21 2.36 -20.92
CA GLU A 157 0.52 1.29 -20.22
C GLU A 157 -0.51 0.26 -19.74
N PHE A 158 -0.84 -0.70 -20.59
CA PHE A 158 -1.62 -1.85 -20.11
C PHE A 158 -0.66 -2.86 -19.49
N ILE A 159 -1.16 -3.61 -18.51
CA ILE A 159 -0.48 -4.78 -17.99
C ILE A 159 -0.22 -5.72 -19.17
N GLY A 160 1.04 -6.10 -19.37
CA GLY A 160 1.40 -7.01 -20.46
C GLY A 160 0.64 -8.33 -20.32
N ALA A 161 0.18 -8.90 -21.44
CA ALA A 161 -0.50 -10.20 -21.44
C ALA A 161 0.34 -11.28 -20.75
N GLU A 162 1.66 -11.24 -20.93
CA GLU A 162 2.61 -12.12 -20.25
C GLU A 162 2.52 -12.02 -18.72
N ASP A 163 2.50 -10.80 -18.19
CA ASP A 163 2.43 -10.56 -16.74
C ASP A 163 1.11 -11.09 -16.15
N LEU A 164 0.01 -10.98 -16.90
CA LEU A 164 -1.30 -11.52 -16.50
C LEU A 164 -1.30 -13.06 -16.50
N VAL A 165 -0.71 -13.69 -17.52
CA VAL A 165 -0.59 -15.15 -17.60
C VAL A 165 0.24 -15.67 -16.43
N GLU A 166 1.38 -15.04 -16.13
CA GLU A 166 2.20 -15.41 -14.97
C GLU A 166 1.44 -15.25 -13.65
N ASP A 167 0.69 -14.16 -13.48
CA ASP A 167 -0.13 -13.94 -12.29
C ASP A 167 -1.24 -15.01 -12.17
N LEU A 168 -1.90 -15.41 -13.26
CA LEU A 168 -2.89 -16.49 -13.25
C LEU A 168 -2.25 -17.84 -12.91
N GLN A 169 -1.08 -18.15 -13.47
CA GLN A 169 -0.33 -19.37 -13.14
C GLN A 169 0.03 -19.41 -11.65
N ALA A 170 0.49 -18.30 -11.09
CA ALA A 170 0.82 -18.18 -9.67
C ALA A 170 -0.42 -18.40 -8.79
N LEU A 171 -1.55 -17.78 -9.14
CA LEU A 171 -2.81 -17.95 -8.40
C LEU A 171 -3.30 -19.40 -8.44
N ILE A 172 -3.30 -20.02 -9.62
CA ILE A 172 -3.70 -21.42 -9.79
C ILE A 172 -2.78 -22.34 -9.00
N THR A 173 -1.46 -22.11 -9.03
CA THR A 173 -0.48 -22.87 -8.24
C THR A 173 -0.75 -22.77 -6.73
N ILE A 174 -1.09 -21.58 -6.22
CA ILE A 174 -1.45 -21.38 -4.81
C ILE A 174 -2.70 -22.19 -4.45
N CYS A 175 -3.75 -22.12 -5.27
CA CYS A 175 -4.98 -22.89 -5.08
C CYS A 175 -4.71 -24.39 -5.10
N TYR A 176 -3.92 -24.84 -6.06
CA TYR A 176 -3.63 -26.25 -6.25
C TYR A 176 -2.81 -26.84 -5.08
N ASN A 177 -1.74 -26.17 -4.65
CA ASN A 177 -0.95 -26.58 -3.48
C ASN A 177 -1.78 -26.67 -2.18
N ARG A 178 -2.89 -25.94 -2.11
CA ARG A 178 -3.81 -25.99 -0.97
C ARG A 178 -4.82 -27.13 -1.07
N LEU A 179 -5.20 -27.53 -2.28
CA LEU A 179 -6.16 -28.61 -2.55
C LEU A 179 -5.49 -29.98 -2.57
N TYR A 180 -4.27 -30.08 -3.09
CA TYR A 180 -3.55 -31.32 -3.26
C TYR A 180 -2.14 -31.21 -2.63
N PRO A 181 -1.73 -32.19 -1.81
CA PRO A 181 -0.36 -32.25 -1.32
C PRO A 181 0.64 -32.29 -2.49
N LEU A 182 1.81 -31.68 -2.29
CA LEU A 182 3.00 -31.86 -3.14
C LEU A 182 3.14 -33.37 -3.42
N HIS A 183 3.19 -33.77 -4.69
CA HIS A 183 3.23 -35.16 -5.22
C HIS A 183 1.92 -35.79 -5.77
N ASN A 184 0.81 -35.06 -5.95
CA ASN A 184 -0.28 -35.57 -6.80
C ASN A 184 0.12 -35.54 -8.29
N PRO A 185 0.07 -36.64 -9.07
CA PRO A 185 0.31 -36.66 -10.52
C PRO A 185 -0.53 -35.65 -11.31
N ASP A 186 -1.74 -35.32 -10.84
CA ASP A 186 -2.59 -34.30 -11.47
C ASP A 186 -1.95 -32.90 -11.44
N HIS A 187 -0.96 -32.66 -10.55
CA HIS A 187 -0.21 -31.40 -10.48
C HIS A 187 0.66 -31.19 -11.72
N GLN A 188 1.28 -32.26 -12.22
CA GLN A 188 2.12 -32.19 -13.41
C GLN A 188 1.28 -31.90 -14.65
N GLN A 189 0.12 -32.56 -14.80
CA GLN A 189 -0.82 -32.26 -15.87
C GLN A 189 -1.30 -30.81 -15.83
N LEU A 190 -1.62 -30.28 -14.65
CA LEU A 190 -2.02 -28.88 -14.51
C LEU A 190 -0.94 -27.92 -14.98
N LEU A 191 0.33 -28.13 -14.59
CA LEU A 191 1.45 -27.31 -15.05
C LEU A 191 1.61 -27.37 -16.58
N GLU A 192 1.44 -28.54 -17.20
CA GLU A 192 1.46 -28.69 -18.65
C GLU A 192 0.32 -27.90 -19.33
N TYR A 193 -0.91 -27.99 -18.81
CA TYR A 193 -2.04 -27.18 -19.31
C TYR A 193 -1.80 -25.67 -19.14
N LEU A 194 -1.20 -25.27 -18.02
CA LEU A 194 -0.86 -23.87 -17.76
C LEU A 194 0.25 -23.37 -18.69
N GLU A 195 1.23 -24.20 -19.04
CA GLU A 195 2.23 -23.86 -20.05
C GLU A 195 1.63 -23.70 -21.44
N MET A 196 0.62 -24.50 -21.79
CA MET A 196 -0.10 -24.34 -23.06
C MET A 196 -0.80 -22.98 -23.18
N LEU A 197 -1.26 -22.37 -22.07
CA LEU A 197 -1.87 -21.04 -22.08
C LEU A 197 -0.89 -19.93 -22.48
N LYS A 198 0.42 -20.10 -22.28
CA LYS A 198 1.44 -19.13 -22.74
C LYS A 198 1.53 -19.02 -24.27
N ASN A 199 1.05 -20.05 -24.98
CA ASN A 199 1.11 -20.13 -26.44
C ASN A 199 -0.21 -19.74 -27.13
N VAL A 200 -1.26 -19.43 -26.37
CA VAL A 200 -2.53 -18.95 -26.92
C VAL A 200 -2.36 -17.46 -27.26
N ARG A 201 -1.95 -17.20 -28.50
CA ARG A 201 -1.95 -15.87 -29.13
C ARG A 201 -3.33 -15.52 -29.68
#